data_AF-A0A4R5MFF0-F1
#
_entry.id   AF-A0A4R5MFF0-F1
#
_cell.length_a   1.000
_cell.length_b   1.000
_cell.length_c   1.000
_cell.angle_alpha   90.00
_cell.angle_beta   90.00
_cell.angle_gamma   90.00
#
_symmetry.space_group_name_H-M   'P 1'
#
loop_
_entity.id
_entity.type
_entity.pdbx_description
1 polymer ?
#
loop_
_entity_poly.entity_id
_entity_poly.type
_entity_poly.pdbx_seq_one_letter_code
_entity_poly.pdbx_strand_id
1 'polypeptide(L)'
;MAKIQTAQARVLADNAGLGLKCDQVVTGPEAVIKALAKAGAVDDHPDAVAYATKQGAKQVELADPDAAAEVAEAAIEEKQADGAPNDPAAK
;
A
#
# COMPACT_ATOMS: atom_id res chain seq x y z
N MET A 1 -3.77 -5.89 -26.71
CA MET A 1 -3.66 -4.82 -25.70
C MET A 1 -4.13 -5.41 -24.39
N ALA A 2 -3.21 -5.77 -23.49
CA ALA A 2 -3.60 -6.27 -22.18
C ALA A 2 -4.29 -5.12 -21.44
N LYS A 3 -5.58 -5.27 -21.11
CA LYS A 3 -6.24 -4.37 -20.17
C LYS A 3 -5.49 -4.53 -18.86
N ILE A 4 -4.70 -3.54 -18.48
CA ILE A 4 -4.12 -3.49 -17.15
C ILE A 4 -5.31 -3.40 -16.21
N GLN A 5 -5.60 -4.49 -15.49
CA GLN A 5 -6.67 -4.49 -14.50
C GLN A 5 -6.22 -3.58 -13.38
N THR A 6 -6.95 -2.49 -13.18
CA THR A 6 -6.74 -1.55 -12.09
C THR A 6 -7.61 -1.96 -10.91
N ALA A 7 -7.04 -1.90 -9.71
CA ALA A 7 -7.73 -2.13 -8.45
C ALA A 7 -7.67 -0.87 -7.58
N GLN A 8 -8.55 -0.82 -6.58
CA GLN A 8 -8.60 0.25 -5.59
C GLN A 8 -8.31 -0.34 -4.21
N ALA A 9 -7.59 0.41 -3.38
CA ALA A 9 -7.35 0.04 -1.99
C ALA A 9 -7.34 1.29 -1.10
N ARG A 10 -7.71 1.12 0.16
CA ARG A 10 -7.61 2.17 1.18
C ARG A 10 -6.20 2.17 1.77
N VAL A 11 -5.57 3.32 1.86
CA VAL A 11 -4.28 3.49 2.53
C VAL A 11 -4.47 3.37 4.05
N LEU A 12 -3.79 2.39 4.66
CA LEU A 12 -3.84 2.14 6.11
C LEU A 12 -2.79 2.96 6.86
N ALA A 13 -1.62 3.16 6.25
CA ALA A 13 -0.50 3.89 6.84
C ALA A 13 0.04 4.94 5.87
N ASP A 14 0.51 6.05 6.41
CA ASP A 14 1.21 7.06 5.62
C ASP A 14 2.44 6.43 4.97
N ASN A 15 2.55 6.59 3.65
CA ASN A 15 3.72 6.12 2.92
C ASN A 15 4.39 7.34 2.25
N ALA A 16 5.46 7.81 2.88
CA ALA A 16 6.20 8.99 2.42
C ALA A 16 6.85 8.76 1.04
N GLY A 17 7.25 7.53 0.73
CA GLY A 17 7.84 7.17 -0.57
C GLY A 17 6.88 7.33 -1.75
N LEU A 18 5.58 7.11 -1.52
CA LEU A 18 4.53 7.31 -2.54
C LEU A 18 3.77 8.63 -2.41
N GLY A 19 4.06 9.43 -1.39
CA GLY A 19 3.23 10.60 -1.04
C GLY A 19 1.78 10.23 -0.69
N LEU A 20 1.53 8.98 -0.30
CA LEU A 20 0.21 8.50 0.11
C LEU A 20 -0.02 8.81 1.59
N LYS A 21 -1.22 9.28 1.90
CA LYS A 21 -1.66 9.55 3.27
C LYS A 21 -2.63 8.48 3.73
N CYS A 22 -2.61 8.18 5.02
CA CYS A 22 -3.67 7.40 5.65
C CYS A 22 -5.05 8.02 5.36
N ASP A 23 -6.08 7.17 5.25
CA ASP A 23 -7.44 7.56 4.85
C ASP A 23 -7.60 8.06 3.40
N GLN A 24 -6.63 7.82 2.53
CA GLN A 24 -6.78 7.97 1.08
C GLN A 24 -7.19 6.67 0.41
N VAL A 25 -7.79 6.78 -0.77
CA VAL A 25 -8.06 5.63 -1.65
C VAL A 25 -7.10 5.70 -2.83
N VAL A 26 -6.28 4.68 -2.99
CA VAL A 26 -5.32 4.56 -4.07
C VAL A 26 -5.86 3.66 -5.16
N THR A 27 -5.82 4.14 -6.40
CA THR A 27 -6.17 3.38 -7.61
C THR A 27 -4.91 3.11 -8.41
N GLY A 28 -4.66 1.86 -8.77
CA GLY A 28 -3.46 1.47 -9.52
C GLY A 28 -3.55 0.07 -10.09
N PRO A 29 -2.48 -0.46 -10.70
CA PRO A 29 -2.45 -1.82 -11.24
C PRO A 29 -2.71 -2.86 -10.13
N GLU A 30 -3.52 -3.88 -10.40
CA GLU A 30 -3.90 -4.89 -9.40
C GLU A 30 -2.68 -5.57 -8.74
N ALA A 31 -1.63 -5.83 -9.52
CA ALA A 31 -0.39 -6.43 -9.03
C ALA A 31 0.28 -5.57 -7.94
N VAL A 32 0.26 -4.24 -8.11
CA VAL A 32 0.83 -3.27 -7.17
C VAL A 32 -0.02 -3.20 -5.92
N ILE A 33 -1.33 -3.05 -6.09
CA ILE A 33 -2.28 -2.98 -4.97
C ILE A 33 -2.18 -4.23 -4.10
N LYS A 34 -2.10 -5.42 -4.70
CA LYS A 34 -1.87 -6.68 -3.98
C LYS A 34 -0.52 -6.73 -3.27
N ALA A 35 0.54 -6.20 -3.87
CA ALA A 35 1.85 -6.15 -3.22
C ALA A 35 1.82 -5.22 -1.98
N LEU A 36 1.22 -4.04 -2.11
CA LEU A 36 1.03 -3.09 -1.01
C LEU A 36 0.13 -3.67 0.09
N ALA A 37 -0.93 -4.39 -0.28
CA ALA A 37 -1.83 -5.05 0.67
C ALA A 37 -1.10 -6.16 1.44
N LYS A 38 -0.27 -6.94 0.75
CA LYS A 38 0.58 -7.96 1.37
C LYS A 38 1.64 -7.36 2.31
N ALA A 39 2.18 -6.19 1.94
CA ALA A 39 3.05 -5.42 2.83
C ALA A 39 2.31 -4.85 4.05
N GLY A 40 0.98 -4.67 3.96
CA GLY A 40 0.14 -4.09 5.01
C GLY A 40 0.04 -2.57 4.94
N ALA A 41 0.46 -1.96 3.83
CA ALA A 41 0.38 -0.52 3.61
C ALA A 41 -1.02 -0.06 3.19
N VAL A 42 -1.77 -0.94 2.50
CA VAL A 42 -3.12 -0.67 2.00
C VAL A 42 -4.07 -1.84 2.31
N ASP A 43 -5.36 -1.57 2.26
CA ASP A 43 -6.46 -2.52 2.43
C ASP A 43 -7.26 -2.58 1.12
N ASP A 44 -7.16 -3.68 0.39
CA ASP A 44 -7.89 -3.90 -0.86
C ASP A 44 -9.32 -4.44 -0.65
N HIS A 45 -9.80 -4.53 0.60
CA HIS A 45 -11.12 -5.03 0.86
C HIS A 45 -12.19 -4.05 0.36
N PRO A 46 -13.22 -4.52 -0.37
CA PRO A 46 -14.24 -3.65 -0.97
C PRO A 46 -14.98 -2.79 0.05
N ASP A 47 -15.25 -3.32 1.25
CA ASP A 47 -15.84 -2.54 2.35
C ASP A 47 -14.95 -1.39 2.84
N ALA A 48 -13.62 -1.60 2.90
CA ALA A 48 -12.69 -0.56 3.33
C ALA A 48 -12.64 0.59 2.32
N VAL A 49 -12.62 0.26 1.02
CA VAL A 49 -12.69 1.23 -0.08
C VAL A 49 -14.03 1.96 -0.07
N ALA A 50 -15.15 1.24 0.07
CA ALA A 50 -16.49 1.84 0.12
C ALA A 50 -16.66 2.76 1.33
N TYR A 51 -16.14 2.37 2.50
CA TYR A 51 -16.14 3.19 3.70
C TYR A 51 -15.34 4.48 3.50
N ALA A 52 -14.09 4.38 3.03
CA ALA A 52 -13.25 5.53 2.76
C ALA A 52 -13.90 6.47 1.73
N THR A 53 -14.48 5.91 0.66
CA THR A 53 -15.20 6.68 -0.36
C THR A 53 -16.40 7.42 0.24
N LYS A 54 -17.18 6.78 1.13
CA LYS A 54 -18.31 7.42 1.84
C LYS A 54 -17.86 8.52 2.80
N GLN A 55 -16.68 8.39 3.38
CA GLN A 55 -16.06 9.39 4.26
C GLN A 55 -15.51 10.60 3.49
N GLY A 56 -15.51 10.56 2.16
CA GLY A 56 -14.91 11.61 1.33
C GLY A 56 -13.38 11.49 1.23
N ALA A 57 -12.85 10.27 1.37
CA ALA A 57 -11.43 10.01 1.18
C ALA A 57 -10.94 10.53 -0.18
N LYS A 58 -9.75 11.12 -0.17
CA LYS A 58 -9.12 11.60 -1.39
C LYS A 58 -8.68 10.41 -2.24
N GLN A 59 -9.13 10.37 -3.49
CA GLN A 59 -8.68 9.38 -4.45
C GLN A 59 -7.35 9.82 -5.07
N VAL A 60 -6.37 8.92 -5.06
CA VAL A 60 -5.03 9.11 -5.62
C VAL A 60 -4.80 8.02 -6.66
N GLU A 61 -4.37 8.40 -7.85
CA GLU A 61 -4.06 7.45 -8.91
C GLU A 61 -2.54 7.23 -8.96
N LEU A 62 -2.11 5.97 -8.86
CA LEU A 62 -0.73 5.56 -9.12
C LEU A 62 -0.53 5.57 -10.63
N ALA A 63 -0.14 6.73 -11.17
CA ALA A 63 0.08 6.92 -12.60
C ALA A 63 1.33 6.20 -13.12
N ASP A 64 2.26 5.82 -12.24
CA ASP A 64 3.57 5.29 -12.63
C ASP A 64 3.76 3.83 -12.16
N PRO A 65 3.82 2.85 -13.08
CA PRO A 65 4.10 1.45 -12.73
C PRO A 65 5.53 1.24 -12.20
N ASP A 66 6.47 2.11 -12.56
CA ASP A 66 7.86 2.08 -12.07
C ASP A 66 7.93 2.52 -10.59
N ALA A 67 7.28 3.64 -10.26
CA ALA A 67 7.19 4.12 -8.87
C ALA A 67 6.47 3.11 -7.95
N ALA A 68 5.55 2.33 -8.51
CA ALA A 68 4.82 1.30 -7.79
C ALA A 68 5.66 0.04 -7.49
N ALA A 69 6.59 -0.34 -8.37
CA ALA A 69 7.46 -1.49 -8.17
C ALA A 69 8.52 -1.21 -7.09
N GLU A 70 9.14 -0.04 -7.14
CA GLU A 70 10.10 0.42 -6.12
C GLU A 70 9.46 0.44 -4.71
N VAL A 71 8.15 0.72 -4.64
CA VAL A 71 7.46 0.81 -3.35
C VAL A 71 6.92 -0.52 -2.86
N ALA A 72 6.60 -1.44 -3.77
CA ALA A 72 6.45 -2.83 -3.36
C ALA A 72 7.74 -3.32 -2.70
N GLU A 73 8.92 -3.07 -3.30
CA GLU A 73 10.22 -3.45 -2.71
C GLU A 73 10.49 -2.73 -1.38
N ALA A 74 10.30 -1.41 -1.30
CA ALA A 74 10.52 -0.64 -0.07
C ALA A 74 9.57 -1.05 1.07
N ALA A 75 8.30 -1.33 0.78
CA ALA A 75 7.34 -1.76 1.80
C ALA A 75 7.61 -3.20 2.32
N ILE A 76 8.23 -4.05 1.50
CA ILE A 76 8.71 -5.37 1.95
C ILE A 76 9.95 -5.21 2.83
N GLU A 77 10.86 -4.30 2.49
CA GLU A 77 12.10 -4.04 3.23
C GLU A 77 11.83 -3.38 4.60
N GLU A 78 10.88 -2.45 4.69
CA GLU A 78 10.49 -1.82 5.97
C GLU A 78 9.89 -2.84 6.96
N LYS A 79 9.20 -3.87 6.45
CA LYS A 79 8.71 -5.01 7.27
C LYS A 79 9.81 -5.94 7.76
N GLN A 80 10.99 -5.93 7.12
CA GLN A 80 12.16 -6.67 7.61
C GLN A 80 12.93 -5.88 8.68
N ALA A 81 12.83 -4.55 8.71
CA ALA A 81 13.52 -3.70 9.68
C ALA A 81 12.84 -3.68 11.07
N ASP A 82 11.51 -3.82 11.15
CA ASP A 82 10.79 -3.96 12.44
C ASP A 82 10.85 -5.39 13.01
N GLY A 83 11.41 -6.32 12.25
CA GLY A 83 11.76 -7.67 12.67
C GLY A 83 13.15 -7.77 13.29
N ALA A 84 13.61 -6.77 14.04
CA ALA A 84 14.75 -6.98 14.93
C ALA A 84 14.31 -7.94 16.04
N PRO A 85 14.88 -9.16 16.15
CA PRO A 85 14.70 -9.95 17.38
C PRO A 85 15.35 -9.15 18.51
N ASN A 86 14.51 -8.48 19.31
CA ASN A 86 14.90 -8.07 20.65
C ASN A 86 15.04 -9.34 21.51
N ASP A 87 16.14 -10.06 21.32
CA ASP A 87 16.68 -10.91 22.37
C ASP A 87 18.14 -10.50 22.56
N PRO A 88 18.43 -9.58 23.50
CA PRO A 88 19.80 -9.31 23.87
C PRO A 88 20.39 -10.58 24.49
N ALA A 89 21.47 -11.06 23.91
CA ALA A 89 22.33 -12.06 24.52
C ALA A 89 22.68 -11.67 25.97
N ALA A 90 22.16 -12.42 26.95
CA ALA A 90 22.66 -12.56 28.32
C ALA A 90 21.80 -13.65 29.00
N LYS A 91 22.31 -14.72 29.60
CA LYS A 91 23.62 -15.02 30.16
C LYS A 91 23.68 -16.53 30.43
#